data_AF-A0A973FFQ4-F1
#
_entry.id   AF-A0A973FFQ4-F1
#
_cell.length_a   1.000
_cell.length_b   1.000
_cell.length_c   1.000
_cell.angle_alpha   90.00
_cell.angle_beta   90.00
_cell.angle_gamma   90.00
#
_symmetry.space_group_name_H-M   'P 1'
#
loop_
_entity.id
_entity.type
_entity.pdbx_description
1 polymer ?
#
loop_
_entity_poly.entity_id
_entity_poly.type
_entity_poly.pdbx_seq_one_letter_code
_entity_poly.pdbx_strand_id
1 'polypeptide(L)'
;MQNANTELIENARKKFAQFRELSDRYGAEKAWETMLEGFPELQRERMGPLLGMPTLAEGFRAAITYFNAVGMNMEVVDISNRNIDAALEIQRVCPWLEVCLEYGFDIPCHVICEMDMEASHRAFPEMKGEILCRQAFGAPVCIFRYERPSKPETGAAPVP
;
A
#
# COMPACT_ATOMS: atom_id res chain seq x y z
N MET A 1 -8.19 -11.13 22.62
CA MET A 1 -7.58 -10.68 21.36
C MET A 1 -7.74 -9.17 21.28
N GLN A 2 -6.70 -8.41 21.65
CA GLN A 2 -6.71 -6.93 21.69
C GLN A 2 -5.46 -6.31 21.03
N ASN A 3 -4.55 -7.10 20.44
CA ASN A 3 -3.16 -6.66 20.24
C ASN A 3 -2.78 -6.23 18.80
N ALA A 4 -3.48 -6.67 17.75
CA ALA A 4 -3.05 -6.38 16.36
C ALA A 4 -3.35 -4.93 15.91
N ASN A 5 -4.46 -4.36 16.37
CA ASN A 5 -4.85 -2.97 16.05
C ASN A 5 -3.84 -1.97 16.62
N THR A 6 -3.32 -2.22 17.83
CA THR A 6 -2.30 -1.37 18.45
C THR A 6 -1.00 -1.39 17.65
N GLU A 7 -0.53 -2.53 17.15
CA GLU A 7 0.79 -2.63 16.55
C GLU A 7 0.93 -1.83 15.23
N LEU A 8 -0.07 -1.86 14.34
CA LEU A 8 -0.01 -1.07 13.11
C LEU A 8 -0.22 0.43 13.35
N ILE A 9 -1.04 0.82 14.33
CA ILE A 9 -1.17 2.22 14.75
C ILE A 9 0.14 2.71 15.37
N GLU A 10 0.78 1.91 16.23
CA GLU A 10 2.10 2.23 16.79
C GLU A 10 3.19 2.30 15.72
N ASN A 11 3.14 1.44 14.70
CA ASN A 11 4.07 1.52 13.57
C ASN A 11 3.84 2.79 12.74
N ALA A 12 2.59 3.22 12.54
CA ALA A 12 2.27 4.48 11.90
C ALA A 12 2.78 5.67 12.72
N ARG A 13 2.55 5.67 14.04
CA ARG A 13 3.10 6.66 14.99
C ARG A 13 4.62 6.77 14.87
N LYS A 14 5.33 5.63 14.88
CA LYS A 14 6.79 5.59 14.68
C LYS A 14 7.21 6.17 13.34
N LYS A 15 6.52 5.84 12.24
CA LYS A 15 6.80 6.41 10.91
C LYS A 15 6.63 7.94 10.91
N PHE A 16 5.53 8.47 11.45
CA PHE A 16 5.31 9.92 11.53
C PHE A 16 6.35 10.62 12.42
N ALA A 17 6.65 10.05 13.59
CA ALA A 17 7.67 10.57 14.50
C ALA A 17 9.04 10.65 13.82
N GLN A 18 9.45 9.57 13.18
CA GLN A 18 10.73 9.48 12.47
C GLN A 18 10.78 10.45 11.30
N PHE A 19 9.72 10.55 10.49
CA PHE A 19 9.68 11.49 9.37
C PHE A 19 9.80 12.94 9.86
N ARG A 20 9.11 13.30 10.94
CA ARG A 20 9.21 14.64 11.55
C ARG A 20 10.63 14.93 12.02
N GLU A 21 11.24 14.03 12.79
CA GLU A 21 12.62 14.21 13.29
C GLU A 21 13.62 14.40 12.14
N LEU A 22 13.55 13.53 11.13
CA LEU A 22 14.44 13.61 9.97
C LEU A 22 14.19 14.88 9.15
N SER A 23 12.92 15.28 8.99
CA SER A 23 12.56 16.49 8.25
C SER A 23 13.10 17.75 8.92
N ASP A 24 13.00 17.83 10.25
CA ASP A 24 13.50 18.96 11.02
C ASP A 24 15.04 19.04 10.96
N ARG A 25 15.72 17.89 10.87
CA ARG A 25 17.19 17.84 10.83
C ARG A 25 17.78 18.04 9.43
N TYR A 26 17.14 17.52 8.39
CA TYR A 26 17.73 17.38 7.07
C TYR A 26 16.88 17.90 5.91
N GLY A 27 15.65 18.34 6.18
CA GLY A 27 14.65 18.69 5.16
C GLY A 27 13.82 17.49 4.72
N ALA A 28 12.58 17.75 4.29
CA ALA A 28 11.59 16.73 3.98
C ALA A 28 12.00 15.76 2.87
N GLU A 29 12.65 16.24 1.81
CA GLU A 29 13.11 15.40 0.69
C GLU A 29 14.16 14.38 1.15
N LYS A 30 15.14 14.82 1.94
CA LYS A 30 16.16 13.93 2.47
C LYS A 30 15.59 12.96 3.51
N ALA A 31 14.66 13.43 4.35
CA ALA A 31 13.94 12.56 5.28
C ALA A 31 13.19 11.44 4.56
N TRP A 32 12.54 11.79 3.45
CA TRP A 32 11.80 10.86 2.61
C TRP A 32 12.67 9.76 2.04
N GLU A 33 13.77 10.13 1.37
CA GLU A 33 14.71 9.15 0.80
C GLU A 33 15.36 8.29 1.89
N THR A 34 15.73 8.87 3.03
CA THR A 34 16.26 8.09 4.17
C THR A 34 15.23 7.08 4.70
N MET A 35 13.95 7.42 4.77
CA MET A 35 12.91 6.47 5.18
C MET A 35 12.65 5.37 4.15
N LEU A 36 13.00 5.59 2.88
CA LEU A 36 12.91 4.58 1.83
C LEU A 36 14.11 3.62 1.82
N GLU A 37 15.20 3.90 2.52
CA GLU A 37 16.33 2.98 2.63
C GLU A 37 15.90 1.66 3.28
N GLY A 38 16.10 0.54 2.58
CA GLY A 38 15.70 -0.79 3.05
C GLY A 38 14.20 -1.08 2.98
N PHE A 39 13.37 -0.08 2.64
CA PHE A 39 11.93 -0.27 2.58
C PHE A 39 11.46 -1.10 1.37
N PRO A 40 12.03 -0.93 0.15
CA PRO A 40 11.73 -1.81 -0.99
C PRO A 40 12.00 -3.30 -0.71
N GLU A 41 13.06 -3.63 0.02
CA GLU A 41 13.38 -5.01 0.41
C GLU A 41 12.29 -5.59 1.31
N LEU A 42 11.85 -4.80 2.29
CA LEU A 42 10.74 -5.17 3.18
C LEU A 42 9.42 -5.32 2.42
N GLN A 43 9.15 -4.46 1.43
CA GLN A 43 7.98 -4.63 0.55
C GLN A 43 8.08 -5.91 -0.28
N ARG A 44 9.28 -6.27 -0.76
CA ARG A 44 9.49 -7.53 -1.48
C ARG A 44 9.16 -8.74 -0.62
N GLU A 45 9.58 -8.73 0.64
CA GLU A 45 9.29 -9.81 1.60
C GLU A 45 7.81 -9.92 1.93
N ARG A 46 7.13 -8.78 2.15
CA ARG A 46 5.72 -8.74 2.59
C ARG A 46 4.73 -8.94 1.45
N MET A 47 4.92 -8.24 0.33
CA MET A 47 4.00 -8.27 -0.80
C MET A 47 4.33 -9.40 -1.77
N GLY A 48 5.58 -9.85 -1.85
CA GLY A 48 6.02 -10.88 -2.80
C GLY A 48 5.14 -12.13 -2.83
N PRO A 49 4.79 -12.74 -1.68
CA PRO A 49 3.89 -13.90 -1.66
C PRO A 49 2.49 -13.60 -2.20
N LEU A 50 1.95 -12.41 -1.92
CA LEU A 50 0.62 -11.99 -2.37
C LEU A 50 0.62 -11.72 -3.88
N LEU A 51 1.64 -11.02 -4.37
CA LEU A 51 1.85 -10.80 -5.81
C LEU A 51 2.20 -12.12 -6.53
N GLY A 52 2.71 -13.12 -5.81
CA GLY A 52 2.91 -14.48 -6.32
C GLY A 52 1.62 -15.19 -6.74
N MET A 53 0.45 -14.76 -6.25
CA MET A 53 -0.85 -15.36 -6.58
C MET A 53 -1.26 -15.17 -8.05
N PRO A 54 -2.17 -16.02 -8.59
CA PRO A 54 -2.59 -15.98 -9.99
C PRO A 54 -3.02 -14.59 -10.47
N THR A 55 -3.82 -13.86 -9.70
CA THR A 55 -4.21 -12.47 -9.98
C THR A 55 -3.86 -11.52 -8.83
N LEU A 56 -3.71 -10.24 -9.13
CA LEU A 56 -3.57 -9.19 -8.12
C LEU A 56 -4.79 -9.16 -7.19
N ALA A 57 -5.99 -9.35 -7.75
CA ALA A 57 -7.22 -9.35 -6.97
C ALA A 57 -7.23 -10.47 -5.92
N GLU A 58 -6.75 -11.67 -6.25
CA GLU A 58 -6.60 -12.76 -5.27
C GLU A 58 -5.56 -12.43 -4.20
N GLY A 59 -4.40 -11.92 -4.62
CA GLY A 59 -3.33 -11.48 -3.71
C GLY A 59 -3.83 -10.45 -2.69
N PHE A 60 -4.52 -9.41 -3.14
CA PHE A 60 -5.03 -8.38 -2.25
C PHE A 60 -6.22 -8.87 -1.41
N ARG A 61 -7.08 -9.74 -1.92
CA ARG A 61 -8.15 -10.36 -1.09
C ARG A 61 -7.57 -11.18 0.04
N ALA A 62 -6.48 -11.92 -0.19
CA ALA A 62 -5.78 -12.64 0.87
C ALA A 62 -5.20 -11.68 1.93
N ALA A 63 -4.84 -10.46 1.54
CA ALA A 63 -4.32 -9.43 2.44
C ALA A 63 -5.41 -8.78 3.32
N ILE A 64 -6.68 -8.76 2.88
CA ILE A 64 -7.79 -8.10 3.58
C ILE A 64 -7.89 -8.51 5.05
N THR A 65 -7.66 -9.79 5.38
CA THR A 65 -7.75 -10.27 6.77
C THR A 65 -6.76 -9.55 7.70
N TYR A 66 -5.55 -9.26 7.23
CA TYR A 66 -4.53 -8.53 7.99
C TYR A 66 -4.93 -7.07 8.20
N PHE A 67 -5.51 -6.44 7.18
CA PHE A 67 -5.95 -5.05 7.25
C PHE A 67 -7.23 -4.87 8.08
N ASN A 68 -8.20 -5.79 7.95
CA ASN A 68 -9.39 -5.81 8.80
C ASN A 68 -9.05 -5.95 10.28
N ALA A 69 -8.00 -6.72 10.61
CA ALA A 69 -7.53 -6.87 12.00
C ALA A 69 -7.06 -5.55 12.63
N VAL A 70 -6.81 -4.52 11.82
CA VAL A 70 -6.35 -3.19 12.28
C VAL A 70 -7.34 -2.08 11.99
N GLY A 71 -8.61 -2.44 11.78
CA GLY A 71 -9.70 -1.46 11.61
C GLY A 71 -9.76 -0.81 10.23
N MET A 72 -8.94 -1.25 9.26
CA MET A 72 -9.15 -0.89 7.87
C MET A 72 -10.32 -1.71 7.32
N ASN A 73 -11.29 -1.06 6.72
CA ASN A 73 -12.35 -1.73 5.97
C ASN A 73 -12.02 -1.63 4.49
N MET A 74 -11.66 -2.76 3.89
CA MET A 74 -11.16 -2.85 2.53
C MET A 74 -12.01 -3.75 1.65
N GLU A 75 -12.15 -3.36 0.38
CA GLU A 75 -12.78 -4.13 -0.68
C GLU A 75 -11.85 -4.18 -1.89
N VAL A 76 -11.82 -5.31 -2.58
CA VAL A 76 -10.95 -5.51 -3.75
C VAL A 76 -11.79 -5.88 -4.97
N VAL A 77 -11.72 -5.03 -5.99
CA VAL A 77 -12.40 -5.22 -7.27
C VAL A 77 -11.37 -5.66 -8.30
N ASP A 78 -11.64 -6.78 -8.96
CA ASP A 78 -10.85 -7.21 -10.11
C ASP A 78 -11.27 -6.40 -11.33
N ILE A 79 -10.31 -5.74 -11.97
CA ILE A 79 -10.50 -4.95 -13.18
C ILE A 79 -9.63 -5.46 -14.33
N SER A 80 -9.11 -6.68 -14.22
CA SER A 80 -8.24 -7.31 -15.21
C SER A 80 -8.94 -7.42 -16.57
N ASN A 81 -8.24 -6.98 -17.62
CA ASN A 81 -8.70 -7.07 -19.00
C ASN A 81 -7.54 -6.84 -19.96
N ARG A 82 -7.69 -7.23 -21.23
CA ARG A 82 -6.73 -6.91 -22.32
C ARG A 82 -5.28 -7.27 -21.97
N ASN A 83 -5.05 -8.46 -21.42
CA ASN A 83 -3.73 -8.98 -20.99
C ASN A 83 -3.05 -8.15 -19.89
N ILE A 84 -3.84 -7.42 -19.09
CA ILE A 84 -3.39 -6.71 -17.90
C ILE A 84 -4.10 -7.35 -16.69
N ASP A 85 -3.30 -7.81 -15.72
CA ASP A 85 -3.76 -8.20 -14.40
C ASP A 85 -3.83 -6.92 -13.55
N ALA A 86 -5.03 -6.53 -13.13
CA ALA A 86 -5.27 -5.27 -12.46
C ALA A 86 -6.36 -5.38 -11.40
N ALA A 87 -6.16 -4.65 -10.30
CA ALA A 87 -7.09 -4.61 -9.19
C ALA A 87 -7.26 -3.18 -8.66
N LEU A 88 -8.47 -2.89 -8.19
CA LEU A 88 -8.75 -1.74 -7.35
C LEU A 88 -8.85 -2.18 -5.90
N GLU A 89 -8.15 -1.47 -5.03
CA GLU A 89 -8.31 -1.54 -3.59
C GLU A 89 -9.14 -0.33 -3.14
N ILE A 90 -10.27 -0.57 -2.51
CA ILE A 90 -11.19 0.46 -2.01
C ILE A 90 -11.16 0.41 -0.49
N GLN A 91 -10.63 1.46 0.12
CA GLN A 91 -10.53 1.58 1.57
C GLN A 91 -11.58 2.58 2.10
N ARG A 92 -12.52 2.07 2.88
CA ARG A 92 -13.64 2.85 3.44
C ARG A 92 -13.29 3.56 4.73
N VAL A 93 -12.29 3.09 5.46
CA VAL A 93 -11.82 3.72 6.70
C VAL A 93 -10.31 3.90 6.65
N CYS A 94 -9.83 5.14 6.75
CA CYS A 94 -8.42 5.46 6.87
C CYS A 94 -8.04 5.66 8.35
N PRO A 95 -7.34 4.70 8.99
CA PRO A 95 -6.96 4.83 10.40
C PRO A 95 -5.87 5.87 10.64
N TRP A 96 -5.22 6.36 9.57
CA TRP A 96 -4.07 7.27 9.66
C TRP A 96 -4.46 8.75 9.79
N LEU A 97 -5.71 9.11 9.45
CA LEU A 97 -6.17 10.50 9.46
C LEU A 97 -6.06 11.13 10.85
N GLU A 98 -6.40 10.38 11.90
CA GLU A 98 -6.32 10.88 13.27
C GLU A 98 -4.88 10.85 13.80
N VAL A 99 -4.13 9.78 13.45
CA VAL A 99 -2.75 9.58 13.93
C VAL A 99 -1.79 10.66 13.39
N CYS A 100 -1.95 11.11 12.14
CA CYS A 100 -1.03 12.09 11.57
C CYS A 100 -1.09 13.46 12.25
N LEU A 101 -2.25 13.81 12.82
CA LEU A 101 -2.47 15.06 13.56
C LEU A 101 -1.64 15.11 14.86
N GLU A 102 -1.41 13.96 15.51
CA GLU A 102 -0.56 13.86 16.71
C GLU A 102 0.87 14.37 16.44
N TYR A 103 1.31 14.34 15.18
CA TYR A 103 2.64 14.75 14.74
C TYR A 103 2.63 16.02 13.89
N GLY A 104 1.50 16.74 13.83
CA GLY A 104 1.35 18.01 13.14
C GLY A 104 1.30 17.91 11.60
N PHE A 105 0.84 16.79 11.06
CA PHE A 105 0.59 16.64 9.61
C PHE A 105 -0.91 16.73 9.32
N ASP A 106 -1.28 17.53 8.33
CA ASP A 106 -2.67 17.68 7.90
C ASP A 106 -3.18 16.44 7.13
N ILE A 107 -2.27 15.75 6.44
CA ILE A 107 -2.59 14.57 5.63
C ILE A 107 -1.58 13.43 5.88
N PRO A 108 -2.04 12.18 6.03
CA PRO A 108 -1.16 11.03 6.27
C PRO A 108 -0.54 10.48 4.98
N CYS A 109 -1.11 10.84 3.82
CA CYS A 109 -0.89 10.13 2.56
C CYS A 109 0.55 10.16 2.09
N HIS A 110 1.27 11.27 2.34
CA HIS A 110 2.69 11.34 2.02
C HIS A 110 3.43 10.27 2.82
N VAL A 111 3.56 10.42 4.13
CA VAL A 111 4.39 9.53 4.97
C VAL A 111 4.02 8.04 4.90
N ILE A 112 2.74 7.72 4.66
CA ILE A 112 2.26 6.34 4.64
C ILE A 112 2.08 5.83 3.21
N CYS A 113 1.00 6.25 2.54
CA CYS A 113 0.55 5.61 1.31
C CYS A 113 1.48 5.85 0.12
N GLU A 114 1.98 7.08 -0.05
CA GLU A 114 2.89 7.42 -1.15
C GLU A 114 4.25 6.77 -0.95
N MET A 115 4.72 6.66 0.29
CA MET A 115 5.96 5.95 0.60
C MET A 115 5.82 4.44 0.36
N ASP A 116 4.69 3.85 0.75
CA ASP A 116 4.39 2.43 0.49
C ASP A 116 4.31 2.16 -1.03
N MET A 117 3.70 3.07 -1.81
CA MET A 117 3.66 3.01 -3.29
C MET A 117 5.05 3.08 -3.90
N GLU A 118 5.85 4.06 -3.48
CA GLU A 118 7.21 4.26 -3.99
C GLU A 118 8.11 3.06 -3.67
N ALA A 119 8.05 2.57 -2.43
CA ALA A 119 8.78 1.36 -2.03
C ALA A 119 8.33 0.13 -2.83
N SER A 120 7.03 0.00 -3.09
CA SER A 120 6.49 -1.10 -3.91
C SER A 120 6.94 -1.00 -5.37
N HIS A 121 6.98 0.20 -5.93
CA HIS A 121 7.46 0.43 -7.30
C HIS A 121 8.96 0.09 -7.43
N ARG A 122 9.78 0.51 -6.45
CA ARG A 122 11.21 0.14 -6.38
C ARG A 122 11.40 -1.37 -6.20
N ALA A 123 10.50 -2.04 -5.48
CA ALA A 123 10.56 -3.48 -5.22
C ALA A 123 10.14 -4.34 -6.42
N PHE A 124 9.13 -3.90 -7.17
CA PHE A 124 8.47 -4.59 -8.29
C PHE A 124 8.31 -3.64 -9.49
N PRO A 125 9.37 -3.42 -10.29
CA PRO A 125 9.35 -2.44 -11.38
C PRO A 125 8.31 -2.69 -12.48
N GLU A 126 7.87 -3.94 -12.63
CA GLU A 126 6.82 -4.35 -13.57
C GLU A 126 5.40 -3.99 -13.09
N MET A 127 5.26 -3.67 -11.81
CA MET A 127 4.00 -3.28 -11.20
C MET A 127 3.88 -1.75 -11.20
N LYS A 128 2.69 -1.29 -11.54
CA LYS A 128 2.32 0.12 -11.45
C LYS A 128 1.21 0.30 -10.43
N GLY A 129 1.50 1.04 -9.37
CA GLY A 129 0.55 1.47 -8.36
C GLY A 129 0.16 2.94 -8.54
N GLU A 130 -1.07 3.30 -8.25
CA GLU A 130 -1.55 4.69 -8.28
C GLU A 130 -2.64 4.93 -7.24
N ILE A 131 -2.59 6.08 -6.57
CA ILE A 131 -3.63 6.54 -5.66
C ILE A 131 -4.63 7.39 -6.44
N LEU A 132 -5.79 6.81 -6.78
CA LEU A 132 -6.83 7.46 -7.59
C LEU A 132 -7.71 8.41 -6.77
N CYS A 133 -7.91 8.10 -5.49
CA CYS A 133 -8.80 8.83 -4.61
C CYS A 133 -8.32 8.74 -3.16
N ARG A 134 -8.55 9.78 -2.35
CA ARG A 134 -8.02 9.88 -0.98
C ARG A 134 -9.04 10.53 -0.05
N GLN A 135 -9.35 9.88 1.07
CA GLN A 135 -10.20 10.47 2.12
C GLN A 135 -9.59 11.75 2.71
N ALA A 136 -8.26 11.83 2.77
CA ALA A 136 -7.54 13.02 3.25
C ALA A 136 -7.85 14.30 2.45
N PHE A 137 -8.40 14.16 1.23
CA PHE A 137 -8.85 15.29 0.40
C PHE A 137 -10.39 15.40 0.31
N GLY A 138 -11.11 14.85 1.30
CA GLY A 138 -12.57 14.96 1.41
C GLY A 138 -13.37 13.91 0.63
N ALA A 139 -12.71 12.92 0.03
CA ALA A 139 -13.41 11.81 -0.61
C ALA A 139 -14.02 10.84 0.42
N PRO A 140 -15.08 10.09 0.07
CA PRO A 140 -15.68 9.11 0.98
C PRO A 140 -14.84 7.84 1.16
N VAL A 141 -13.90 7.57 0.25
CA VAL A 141 -13.03 6.38 0.25
C VAL A 141 -11.64 6.75 -0.28
N CYS A 142 -10.63 5.94 0.07
CA CYS A 142 -9.39 5.91 -0.69
C CYS A 142 -9.52 4.82 -1.78
N ILE A 143 -9.00 5.08 -2.97
CA ILE A 143 -8.96 4.09 -4.05
C ILE A 143 -7.53 4.00 -4.56
N PHE A 144 -6.99 2.79 -4.56
CA PHE A 144 -5.69 2.48 -5.11
C PHE A 144 -5.88 1.57 -6.31
N ARG A 145 -5.16 1.83 -7.40
CA ARG A 145 -5.09 0.96 -8.56
C ARG A 145 -3.72 0.32 -8.61
N TYR A 146 -3.69 -0.97 -8.86
CA TYR A 146 -2.48 -1.69 -9.18
C TYR A 146 -2.67 -2.43 -10.49
N GLU A 147 -1.65 -2.41 -11.34
CA GLU A 147 -1.63 -3.13 -12.61
C GLU A 147 -0.25 -3.72 -12.89
N ARG A 148 -0.24 -4.87 -13.57
CA ARG A 148 0.95 -5.52 -14.12
C ARG A 148 0.59 -6.29 -15.39
N PRO A 149 1.57 -6.69 -16.22
CA PRO A 149 1.32 -7.66 -17.28
C PRO A 149 0.70 -8.95 -16.72
N SER A 150 -0.33 -9.49 -17.37
CA SER A 150 -0.89 -10.78 -16.96
C SER A 150 0.17 -11.88 -16.98
N LYS A 151 0.11 -12.79 -16.00
CA LYS A 151 0.95 -13.98 -16.03
C LYS A 151 0.58 -14.83 -17.24
N PRO A 152 1.54 -15.36 -18.00
CA PRO A 152 1.23 -16.32 -19.05
C PRO A 152 0.52 -17.52 -18.43
N GLU A 153 -0.60 -17.95 -19.03
CA GLU A 153 -1.31 -19.15 -18.59
C GLU A 153 -0.33 -20.33 -18.64
N THR A 154 0.06 -20.83 -17.47
CA THR A 154 0.83 -22.06 -17.37
C THR A 154 -0.08 -23.24 -17.69
N GLY A 155 -0.26 -23.55 -18.98
CA GLY A 155 -0.85 -24.83 -19.39
C GLY A 155 -1.81 -24.85 -20.58
N ALA A 156 -1.92 -23.81 -21.42
CA ALA A 156 -2.57 -23.99 -22.72
C ALA A 156 -1.62 -24.76 -23.65
N ALA A 157 -1.81 -26.08 -23.76
CA ALA A 157 -1.22 -26.84 -24.85
C ALA A 157 -1.61 -26.16 -26.19
N PRO A 158 -0.70 -26.06 -27.17
CA PRO A 158 -1.06 -25.51 -28.47
C PRO A 158 -2.21 -26.37 -29.04
N VAL A 159 -3.34 -25.73 -29.32
CA VAL A 159 -4.44 -26.35 -30.07
C VAL A 159 -3.92 -26.56 -31.51
N PRO A 160 -4.04 -27.79 -32.06
CA PRO A 160 -3.53 -28.11 -33.39
C PRO A 160 -4.21 -27.34 -34.51
#